data_AF-A0A371X1D8-F1
#
_entry.id   AF-A0A371X1D8-F1
#
_cell.length_a   1.000
_cell.length_b   1.000
_cell.length_c   1.000
_cell.angle_alpha   90.00
_cell.angle_beta   90.00
_cell.angle_gamma   90.00
#
_symmetry.space_group_name_H-M   'P 1'
#
loop_
_entity.id
_entity.type
_entity.pdbx_description
1 polymer ?
#
loop_
_entity_poly.entity_id
_entity_poly.type
_entity_poly.pdbx_seq_one_letter_code
_entity_poly.pdbx_strand_id
1 'polypeptide(L)'
;MSASGLPFDDIRDLVANMPKADRKAVHAKREREAQLTKPAGSLGRLEDLSEWVASWRGSATILRPLVAVFAGTHGVTKQNVSPYPSEVTQQMVSNFAAGGAAINQICATYDLGLKVFDLALEYPTGDISVEPAMDEKTCAATMAFGMEVLAGDPDLLCLGEMGIGNTTIGAALYCALFGGEPAEWVGPGTGLDEEGLRHKAEVVGRALETHKGHLRDPLEALRRLGGREIAAMAGAIVAARTQRVPVIIDGFVATAAAAVLYKMDPSSLDHCLFAHVSAEPGHMKALAAMDKVPLLALGMRLGEGTGAALAAGIVKAACQCHTGMATFEQAAVSTKAG
;
A
#
# COMPACT_ATOMS: atom_id res chain seq x y z
N MET A 1 10.06 12.01 24.54
CA MET A 1 8.96 12.97 24.54
C MET A 1 9.21 13.88 23.37
N SER A 2 8.26 13.94 22.44
CA SER A 2 8.38 14.71 21.20
C SER A 2 8.58 16.21 21.44
N ALA A 3 9.16 16.90 20.45
CA ALA A 3 9.61 18.28 20.59
C ALA A 3 8.49 19.31 20.79
N SER A 4 7.27 19.05 20.30
CA SER A 4 6.11 19.94 20.49
C SER A 4 4.96 19.34 21.31
N GLY A 5 4.99 18.03 21.58
CA GLY A 5 3.92 17.32 22.29
C GLY A 5 2.64 17.11 21.46
N LEU A 6 2.70 17.38 20.15
CA LEU A 6 1.60 17.17 19.22
C LEU A 6 1.54 15.71 18.72
N PRO A 7 0.34 15.15 18.43
CA PRO A 7 0.19 13.76 17.99
C PRO A 7 1.04 13.37 16.78
N PHE A 8 1.27 14.29 15.83
CA PHE A 8 2.09 13.99 14.66
C PHE A 8 3.58 13.85 14.95
N ASP A 9 4.09 14.40 16.04
CA ASP A 9 5.51 14.25 16.33
C ASP A 9 5.88 12.81 16.67
N ASP A 10 4.99 12.06 17.33
CA ASP A 10 5.22 10.65 17.62
C ASP A 10 5.33 9.83 16.31
N ILE A 11 4.53 10.19 15.29
CA ILE A 11 4.63 9.58 13.95
C ILE A 11 5.95 9.94 13.28
N ARG A 12 6.39 11.20 13.36
CA ARG A 12 7.68 11.64 12.81
C ARG A 12 8.84 10.92 13.49
N ASP A 13 8.80 10.76 14.81
CA ASP A 13 9.79 10.04 15.59
C ASP A 13 9.87 8.56 15.18
N LEU A 14 8.72 7.91 14.92
CA LEU A 14 8.69 6.53 14.40
C LEU A 14 9.36 6.42 13.03
N VAL A 15 9.05 7.33 12.09
CA VAL A 15 9.65 7.34 10.75
C VAL A 15 11.15 7.57 10.82
N ALA A 16 11.60 8.54 11.61
CA ALA A 16 13.02 8.87 11.76
C ALA A 16 13.86 7.72 12.37
N ASN A 17 13.23 6.85 13.16
CA ASN A 17 13.90 5.73 13.83
C ASN A 17 13.62 4.37 13.19
N MET A 18 13.13 4.33 11.95
CA MET A 18 12.86 3.08 11.24
C MET A 18 14.11 2.20 11.10
N PRO A 19 14.02 0.88 11.35
CA PRO A 19 15.16 -0.01 11.21
C PRO A 19 15.60 -0.10 9.75
N LYS A 20 16.86 -0.48 9.53
CA LYS A 20 17.39 -0.80 8.19
C LYS A 20 17.30 -2.30 7.92
N ALA A 21 17.38 -2.65 6.64
CA ALA A 21 17.41 -4.04 6.19
C ALA A 21 18.61 -4.79 6.78
N ASP A 22 18.42 -6.08 7.06
CA ASP A 22 19.43 -6.99 7.57
C ASP A 22 20.38 -7.43 6.45
N ARG A 23 21.56 -6.80 6.41
CA ARG A 23 22.62 -7.11 5.46
C ARG A 23 23.21 -8.52 5.64
N LYS A 24 23.20 -9.07 6.85
CA LYS A 24 23.71 -10.43 7.09
C LYS A 24 22.77 -11.46 6.48
N ALA A 25 21.46 -11.25 6.64
CA ALA A 25 20.45 -12.10 6.01
C ALA A 25 20.53 -12.07 4.48
N VAL A 26 20.73 -10.88 3.89
CA VAL A 26 20.98 -10.73 2.45
C VAL A 26 22.21 -11.52 2.01
N HIS A 27 23.32 -11.42 2.74
CA HIS A 27 24.54 -12.15 2.41
C HIS A 27 24.34 -13.67 2.45
N ALA A 28 23.79 -14.19 3.55
CA ALA A 28 23.50 -15.62 3.71
C ALA A 28 22.55 -16.15 2.62
N LYS A 29 21.53 -15.36 2.27
CA LYS A 29 20.62 -15.66 1.16
C LYS A 29 21.41 -15.79 -0.14
N ARG A 30 22.23 -14.80 -0.50
CA ARG A 30 23.01 -14.81 -1.76
C ARG A 30 23.99 -15.98 -1.85
N GLU A 31 24.65 -16.33 -0.74
CA GLU A 31 25.52 -17.51 -0.67
C GLU A 31 24.77 -18.80 -0.99
N ARG A 32 23.59 -18.99 -0.38
CA ARG A 32 22.73 -20.14 -0.66
C ARG A 32 22.22 -20.12 -2.12
N GLU A 33 21.78 -18.96 -2.60
CA GLU A 33 21.19 -18.78 -3.94
C GLU A 33 22.17 -19.21 -5.05
N ALA A 34 23.46 -18.92 -4.87
CA ALA A 34 24.52 -19.27 -5.81
C ALA A 34 24.76 -20.80 -5.93
N GLN A 35 24.32 -21.57 -4.95
CA GLN A 35 24.48 -23.03 -4.92
C GLN A 35 23.27 -23.77 -5.49
N LEU A 36 22.15 -23.09 -5.69
CA LEU A 36 20.91 -23.69 -6.20
C LEU A 36 21.11 -24.27 -7.59
N THR A 37 20.43 -25.39 -7.88
CA THR A 37 20.53 -26.15 -9.15
C THR A 37 19.89 -25.38 -10.32
N LYS A 38 20.48 -24.24 -10.68
CA LYS A 38 20.09 -23.33 -11.75
C LYS A 38 21.29 -22.49 -12.20
N PRO A 39 21.32 -21.98 -13.44
CA PRO A 39 22.27 -20.95 -13.81
C PRO A 39 22.10 -19.69 -12.93
N ALA A 40 23.21 -19.03 -12.59
CA ALA A 40 23.17 -17.82 -11.77
C ALA A 40 22.28 -16.74 -12.40
N GLY A 41 21.36 -16.16 -11.62
CA GLY A 41 20.43 -15.12 -12.07
C GLY A 41 19.30 -15.61 -12.99
N SER A 42 19.19 -16.90 -13.30
CA SER A 42 18.21 -17.39 -14.28
C SER A 42 16.75 -17.25 -13.84
N LEU A 43 16.48 -17.02 -12.55
CA LEU A 43 15.12 -16.74 -12.05
C LEU A 43 14.81 -15.23 -11.98
N GLY A 44 15.76 -14.37 -12.35
CA GLY A 44 15.58 -12.92 -12.42
C GLY A 44 14.97 -12.34 -11.15
N ARG A 45 13.85 -11.60 -11.30
CA ARG A 45 13.18 -10.91 -10.19
C ARG A 45 12.73 -11.83 -9.04
N LEU A 46 12.52 -13.14 -9.25
CA LEU A 46 12.20 -14.03 -8.13
C LEU A 46 13.37 -14.13 -7.14
N GLU A 47 14.61 -14.02 -7.62
CA GLU A 47 15.79 -13.98 -6.75
C GLU A 47 15.78 -12.70 -5.90
N ASP A 48 15.40 -11.57 -6.50
CA ASP A 48 15.28 -10.29 -5.79
C ASP A 48 14.15 -10.31 -4.76
N LEU A 49 13.01 -10.94 -5.06
CA LEU A 49 11.86 -11.01 -4.15
C LEU A 49 12.17 -11.83 -2.90
N SER A 50 12.81 -13.00 -3.05
CA SER A 50 13.21 -13.81 -1.89
C SER A 50 14.29 -13.12 -1.06
N GLU A 51 15.19 -12.36 -1.70
CA GLU A 51 16.19 -11.54 -1.01
C GLU A 51 15.54 -10.40 -0.23
N TRP A 52 14.57 -9.71 -0.83
CA TRP A 52 13.80 -8.66 -0.18
C TRP A 52 13.12 -9.17 1.08
N VAL A 53 12.44 -10.32 1.03
CA VAL A 53 11.84 -10.95 2.23
C VAL A 53 12.91 -11.27 3.27
N ALA A 54 14.01 -11.92 2.87
CA ALA A 54 15.10 -12.26 3.78
C ALA A 54 15.72 -11.04 4.44
N SER A 55 15.84 -9.92 3.72
CA SER A 55 16.42 -8.68 4.22
C SER A 55 15.60 -8.05 5.37
N TRP A 56 14.31 -8.36 5.48
CA TRP A 56 13.45 -7.83 6.54
C TRP A 56 13.18 -8.88 7.61
N ARG A 57 12.88 -10.12 7.21
CA ARG A 57 12.51 -11.20 8.11
C ARG A 57 13.70 -11.95 8.72
N GLY A 58 14.89 -11.80 8.15
CA GLY A 58 16.07 -12.62 8.47
C GLY A 58 16.07 -13.98 7.76
N SER A 59 14.98 -14.34 7.06
CA SER A 59 14.84 -15.56 6.28
C SER A 59 13.87 -15.35 5.11
N ALA A 60 14.02 -16.12 4.02
CA ALA A 60 13.10 -16.11 2.89
C ALA A 60 11.94 -17.10 3.14
N THR A 61 11.16 -16.89 4.20
CA THR A 61 10.05 -17.78 4.57
C THR A 61 8.80 -16.97 4.90
N ILE A 62 7.66 -17.41 4.39
CA ILE A 62 6.34 -16.80 4.58
C ILE A 62 5.37 -17.91 5.00
N LEU A 63 4.83 -17.80 6.21
CA LEU A 63 3.94 -18.75 6.87
C LEU A 63 2.60 -18.10 7.23
N ARG A 64 2.60 -16.81 7.57
CA ARG A 64 1.42 -16.06 8.01
C ARG A 64 1.24 -14.77 7.20
N PRO A 65 1.09 -14.87 5.86
CA PRO A 65 0.79 -13.71 5.05
C PRO A 65 -0.62 -13.21 5.35
N LEU A 66 -0.78 -11.90 5.47
CA LEU A 66 -2.04 -11.24 5.78
C LEU A 66 -2.36 -10.16 4.75
N VAL A 67 -3.53 -10.25 4.14
CA VAL A 67 -4.18 -9.13 3.44
C VAL A 67 -5.02 -8.36 4.46
N ALA A 68 -4.77 -7.06 4.55
CA ALA A 68 -5.53 -6.14 5.37
C ALA A 68 -6.23 -5.11 4.47
N VAL A 69 -7.56 -5.11 4.51
CA VAL A 69 -8.41 -4.16 3.78
C VAL A 69 -8.92 -3.12 4.76
N PHE A 70 -8.54 -1.87 4.58
CA PHE A 70 -9.04 -0.76 5.38
C PHE A 70 -10.22 -0.09 4.67
N ALA A 71 -11.39 -0.05 5.31
CA ALA A 71 -12.59 0.52 4.72
C ALA A 71 -12.91 1.88 5.35
N GLY A 72 -13.16 2.89 4.52
CA GLY A 72 -13.45 4.26 4.96
C GLY A 72 -14.49 4.95 4.08
N THR A 73 -15.22 5.91 4.64
CA THR A 73 -16.21 6.73 3.93
C THR A 73 -15.80 8.20 3.84
N HIS A 74 -16.19 8.85 2.75
CA HIS A 74 -15.66 10.17 2.37
C HIS A 74 -16.73 11.24 2.18
N GLY A 75 -16.55 12.40 2.80
CA GLY A 75 -17.47 13.54 2.66
C GLY A 75 -17.53 14.10 1.24
N VAL A 76 -16.43 13.99 0.48
CA VAL A 76 -16.34 14.46 -0.92
C VAL A 76 -17.33 13.76 -1.86
N THR A 77 -17.91 12.63 -1.46
CA THR A 77 -18.95 11.94 -2.25
C THR A 77 -20.19 12.82 -2.46
N LYS A 78 -20.45 13.78 -1.57
CA LYS A 78 -21.49 14.82 -1.74
C LYS A 78 -21.30 15.68 -2.99
N GLN A 79 -20.09 15.71 -3.53
CA GLN A 79 -19.75 16.42 -4.76
C GLN A 79 -19.97 15.55 -6.02
N ASN A 80 -20.61 14.38 -5.94
CA ASN A 80 -20.88 13.50 -7.10
C ASN A 80 -19.61 13.07 -7.87
N VAL A 81 -18.52 12.77 -7.14
CA VAL A 81 -17.25 12.31 -7.72
C VAL A 81 -17.20 10.81 -8.03
N SER A 82 -18.32 10.11 -7.88
CA SER A 82 -18.48 8.68 -8.11
C SER A 82 -19.89 8.41 -8.66
N PRO A 83 -20.06 7.46 -9.60
CA PRO A 83 -21.37 7.02 -10.06
C PRO A 83 -22.11 6.15 -9.02
N TYR A 84 -21.40 5.62 -8.03
CA TYR A 84 -21.97 4.81 -6.96
C TYR A 84 -22.24 5.64 -5.70
N PRO A 85 -23.33 5.33 -4.97
CA PRO A 85 -23.66 6.00 -3.72
C PRO A 85 -22.75 5.50 -2.57
N SER A 86 -22.59 6.32 -1.52
CA SER A 86 -21.64 6.06 -0.42
C SER A 86 -21.87 4.74 0.33
N GLU A 87 -23.12 4.29 0.39
CA GLU A 87 -23.59 3.08 1.08
C GLU A 87 -22.97 1.81 0.48
N VAL A 88 -22.52 1.84 -0.78
CA VAL A 88 -21.82 0.72 -1.42
C VAL A 88 -20.57 0.30 -0.62
N THR A 89 -19.95 1.23 0.11
CA THR A 89 -18.81 0.92 0.99
C THR A 89 -19.20 -0.14 2.05
N GLN A 90 -20.31 0.07 2.76
CA GLN A 90 -20.79 -0.86 3.79
C GLN A 90 -21.29 -2.19 3.19
N GLN A 91 -21.91 -2.12 2.00
CA GLN A 91 -22.37 -3.30 1.26
C GLN A 91 -21.20 -4.20 0.86
N MET A 92 -20.09 -3.60 0.39
CA MET A 92 -18.90 -4.36 0.02
C MET A 92 -18.16 -4.92 1.24
N VAL A 93 -18.12 -4.20 2.36
CA VAL A 93 -17.62 -4.77 3.63
C VAL A 93 -18.43 -5.99 4.05
N SER A 94 -19.75 -5.93 3.92
CA SER A 94 -20.63 -7.08 4.15
C SER A 94 -20.34 -8.23 3.17
N ASN A 95 -20.05 -7.91 1.89
CA ASN A 95 -19.68 -8.89 0.87
C ASN A 95 -18.32 -9.57 1.18
N PHE A 96 -17.34 -8.84 1.70
CA PHE A 96 -16.07 -9.41 2.15
C PHE A 96 -16.29 -10.40 3.30
N ALA A 97 -17.12 -10.04 4.28
CA ALA A 97 -17.47 -10.92 5.40
C ALA A 97 -18.23 -12.18 4.94
N ALA A 98 -19.05 -12.07 3.90
CA ALA A 98 -19.77 -13.18 3.29
C ALA A 98 -18.90 -14.06 2.36
N GLY A 99 -17.64 -13.68 2.11
CA GLY A 99 -16.75 -14.44 1.22
C GLY A 99 -16.97 -14.20 -0.27
N GLY A 100 -17.79 -13.21 -0.65
CA GLY A 100 -18.28 -13.04 -2.02
C GLY A 100 -17.44 -12.15 -2.93
N ALA A 101 -16.40 -11.49 -2.41
CA ALA A 101 -15.59 -10.59 -3.22
C ALA A 101 -14.40 -11.28 -3.91
N ALA A 102 -13.81 -10.59 -4.89
CA ALA A 102 -12.63 -11.07 -5.61
C ALA A 102 -11.45 -11.32 -4.65
N ILE A 103 -11.24 -10.43 -3.67
CA ILE A 103 -10.17 -10.59 -2.69
C ILE A 103 -10.31 -11.89 -1.87
N ASN A 104 -11.54 -12.29 -1.52
CA ASN A 104 -11.77 -13.55 -0.82
C ASN A 104 -11.28 -14.75 -1.63
N GLN A 105 -11.57 -14.76 -2.94
CA GLN A 105 -11.20 -15.86 -3.83
C GLN A 105 -9.67 -15.93 -4.04
N ILE A 106 -9.01 -14.77 -4.18
CA ILE A 106 -7.55 -14.70 -4.32
C ILE A 106 -6.87 -15.16 -3.02
N CYS A 107 -7.33 -14.68 -1.86
CA CYS A 107 -6.80 -15.10 -0.57
C CYS A 107 -6.94 -16.61 -0.34
N ALA A 108 -8.11 -17.18 -0.67
CA ALA A 108 -8.33 -18.62 -0.59
C ALA A 108 -7.40 -19.42 -1.53
N THR A 109 -7.18 -18.91 -2.75
CA THR A 109 -6.31 -19.57 -3.75
C THR A 109 -4.86 -19.63 -3.30
N TYR A 110 -4.35 -18.57 -2.67
CA TYR A 110 -2.95 -18.46 -2.29
C TYR A 110 -2.68 -18.73 -0.81
N ASP A 111 -3.68 -19.18 -0.05
CA ASP A 111 -3.60 -19.41 1.40
C ASP A 111 -3.05 -18.16 2.12
N LEU A 112 -3.81 -17.07 2.01
CA LEU A 112 -3.54 -15.79 2.63
C LEU A 112 -4.63 -15.49 3.66
N GLY A 113 -4.24 -15.02 4.84
CA GLY A 113 -5.19 -14.47 5.80
C GLY A 113 -5.84 -13.21 5.22
N LEU A 114 -7.12 -12.99 5.51
CA LEU A 114 -7.83 -11.76 5.15
C LEU A 114 -8.43 -11.13 6.41
N LYS A 115 -8.14 -9.84 6.64
CA LYS A 115 -8.78 -9.03 7.67
C LYS A 115 -9.32 -7.75 7.06
N VAL A 116 -10.56 -7.42 7.43
CA VAL A 116 -11.21 -6.16 7.03
C VAL A 116 -11.32 -5.28 8.27
N PHE A 117 -10.86 -4.04 8.15
CA PHE A 117 -10.88 -3.04 9.20
C PHE A 117 -11.91 -1.97 8.84
N ASP A 118 -13.01 -1.93 9.60
CA ASP A 118 -14.03 -0.89 9.51
C ASP A 118 -13.55 0.36 10.26
N LEU A 119 -13.50 1.51 9.57
CA LEU A 119 -13.05 2.79 10.13
C LEU A 119 -14.21 3.77 10.29
N ALA A 120 -15.27 3.33 10.99
CA ALA A 120 -16.46 4.11 11.32
C ALA A 120 -17.21 4.57 10.05
N LEU A 121 -17.65 3.60 9.25
CA LEU A 121 -18.25 3.85 7.93
C LEU A 121 -19.52 4.73 7.97
N GLU A 122 -20.23 4.79 9.09
CA GLU A 122 -21.40 5.65 9.29
C GLU A 122 -21.05 7.13 9.39
N TYR A 123 -19.78 7.44 9.67
CA TYR A 123 -19.30 8.80 9.91
C TYR A 123 -18.27 9.18 8.85
N PRO A 124 -18.69 9.65 7.66
CA PRO A 124 -17.74 10.04 6.62
C PRO A 124 -16.77 11.12 7.13
N THR A 125 -15.56 11.12 6.56
CA THR A 125 -14.61 12.24 6.73
C THR A 125 -15.21 13.56 6.22
N GLY A 126 -14.59 14.69 6.56
CA GLY A 126 -14.96 15.99 6.01
C GLY A 126 -14.92 16.01 4.48
N ASP A 127 -15.71 16.89 3.87
CA ASP A 127 -15.61 17.14 2.43
C ASP A 127 -14.36 17.98 2.16
N ILE A 128 -13.31 17.34 1.63
CA ILE A 128 -12.00 17.95 1.37
C ILE A 128 -12.06 19.19 0.46
N SER A 129 -13.14 19.37 -0.29
CA SER A 129 -13.33 20.58 -1.12
C SER A 129 -13.77 21.80 -0.31
N VAL A 130 -14.19 21.62 0.94
CA VAL A 130 -14.78 22.64 1.82
C VAL A 130 -14.03 22.74 3.15
N GLU A 131 -13.62 21.61 3.73
CA GLU A 131 -13.02 21.52 5.06
C GLU A 131 -12.03 20.34 5.16
N PRO A 132 -11.15 20.29 6.19
CA PRO A 132 -10.23 19.16 6.35
C PRO A 132 -10.97 17.83 6.51
N ALA A 133 -10.43 16.75 5.91
CA ALA A 133 -10.97 15.40 6.08
C ALA A 133 -11.04 14.98 7.57
N MET A 134 -10.00 15.31 8.33
CA MET A 134 -9.83 14.96 9.74
C MET A 134 -9.11 16.09 10.50
N ASP A 135 -9.35 16.16 11.82
CA ASP A 135 -8.44 16.89 12.70
C ASP A 135 -7.15 16.09 12.95
N GLU A 136 -6.13 16.74 13.52
CA GLU A 136 -4.82 16.11 13.75
C GLU A 136 -4.91 14.90 14.69
N LYS A 137 -5.68 15.01 15.78
CA LYS A 137 -5.83 13.94 16.78
C LYS A 137 -6.47 12.71 16.15
N THR A 138 -7.52 12.90 15.36
CA THR A 138 -8.23 11.83 14.64
C THR A 138 -7.30 11.20 13.63
N CYS A 139 -6.58 11.98 12.82
CA CYS A 139 -5.64 11.45 11.84
C CYS A 139 -4.55 10.60 12.51
N ALA A 140 -3.91 11.11 13.57
CA ALA A 140 -2.89 10.38 14.30
C ALA A 140 -3.45 9.12 14.99
N ALA A 141 -4.64 9.20 15.60
CA ALA A 141 -5.30 8.05 16.20
C ALA A 141 -5.69 6.99 15.15
N THR A 142 -6.12 7.39 13.96
CA THR A 142 -6.40 6.46 12.86
C THR A 142 -5.13 5.79 12.32
N MET A 143 -4.01 6.53 12.24
CA MET A 143 -2.71 5.91 11.95
C MET A 143 -2.35 4.88 13.03
N ALA A 144 -2.49 5.23 14.32
CA ALA A 144 -2.23 4.31 15.42
C ALA A 144 -3.12 3.06 15.37
N PHE A 145 -4.41 3.20 15.05
CA PHE A 145 -5.31 2.06 14.83
C PHE A 145 -4.82 1.17 13.67
N GLY A 146 -4.35 1.76 12.58
CA GLY A 146 -3.73 1.03 11.47
C GLY A 146 -2.51 0.19 11.89
N MET A 147 -1.77 0.61 12.92
CA MET A 147 -0.63 -0.15 13.46
C MET A 147 -1.06 -1.47 14.11
N GLU A 148 -2.30 -1.58 14.59
CA GLU A 148 -2.81 -2.78 15.27
C GLU A 148 -2.94 -3.98 14.34
N VAL A 149 -2.87 -3.79 13.01
CA VAL A 149 -2.89 -4.89 12.04
C VAL A 149 -1.74 -5.90 12.25
N LEU A 150 -0.65 -5.47 12.89
CA LEU A 150 0.48 -6.31 13.24
C LEU A 150 0.25 -7.21 14.47
N ALA A 151 -0.83 -7.04 15.24
CA ALA A 151 -1.06 -7.79 16.48
C ALA A 151 -1.16 -9.33 16.28
N GLY A 152 -1.41 -9.78 15.04
CA GLY A 152 -1.39 -11.20 14.67
C GLY A 152 -0.03 -11.73 14.21
N ASP A 153 1.04 -10.95 14.37
CA ASP A 153 2.41 -11.24 13.91
C ASP A 153 2.48 -11.75 12.45
N PRO A 154 1.88 -11.03 11.47
CA PRO A 154 2.01 -11.40 10.07
C PRO A 154 3.47 -11.31 9.64
N ASP A 155 3.92 -12.24 8.78
CA ASP A 155 5.29 -12.22 8.24
C ASP A 155 5.39 -11.64 6.83
N LEU A 156 4.24 -11.33 6.23
CA LEU A 156 4.07 -10.54 5.03
C LEU A 156 2.73 -9.82 5.12
N LEU A 157 2.72 -8.50 4.97
CA LEU A 157 1.49 -7.70 4.99
C LEU A 157 1.15 -7.22 3.58
N CYS A 158 -0.09 -7.38 3.15
CA CYS A 158 -0.62 -6.89 1.89
C CYS A 158 -1.69 -5.86 2.19
N LEU A 159 -1.54 -4.64 1.67
CA LEU A 159 -2.44 -3.53 2.00
C LEU A 159 -3.42 -3.28 0.86
N GLY A 160 -4.70 -3.34 1.22
CA GLY A 160 -5.82 -3.00 0.38
C GLY A 160 -6.74 -2.01 1.09
N GLU A 161 -7.72 -1.53 0.34
CA GLU A 161 -8.64 -0.50 0.82
C GLU A 161 -10.01 -0.64 0.16
N MET A 162 -11.02 -0.01 0.75
CA MET A 162 -12.36 0.07 0.20
C MET A 162 -13.00 1.40 0.62
N GLY A 163 -13.45 2.22 -0.35
CA GLY A 163 -14.17 3.44 -0.02
C GLY A 163 -14.72 4.16 -1.24
N ILE A 164 -16.02 4.42 -1.29
CA ILE A 164 -16.55 5.22 -2.41
C ILE A 164 -16.02 6.65 -2.35
N GLY A 165 -15.37 7.09 -3.43
CA GLY A 165 -14.75 8.43 -3.54
C GLY A 165 -13.25 8.47 -3.20
N ASN A 166 -12.67 7.37 -2.71
CA ASN A 166 -11.25 7.24 -2.35
C ASN A 166 -10.25 7.59 -3.49
N THR A 167 -10.62 7.40 -4.76
CA THR A 167 -9.76 7.76 -5.90
C THR A 167 -9.65 9.27 -6.08
N THR A 168 -10.66 10.04 -5.67
CA THR A 168 -10.58 11.51 -5.58
C THR A 168 -9.59 11.92 -4.49
N ILE A 169 -9.64 11.24 -3.34
CA ILE A 169 -8.74 11.45 -2.21
C ILE A 169 -7.28 11.14 -2.59
N GLY A 170 -7.06 9.98 -3.24
CA GLY A 170 -5.75 9.59 -3.77
C GLY A 170 -5.21 10.63 -4.76
N ALA A 171 -6.02 11.06 -5.73
CA ALA A 171 -5.62 12.09 -6.69
C ALA A 171 -5.27 13.44 -6.03
N ALA A 172 -6.03 13.87 -5.03
CA ALA A 172 -5.76 15.08 -4.27
C ALA A 172 -4.44 14.99 -3.49
N LEU A 173 -4.17 13.85 -2.85
CA LEU A 173 -2.90 13.62 -2.16
C LEU A 173 -1.71 13.61 -3.15
N TYR A 174 -1.81 12.92 -4.28
CA TYR A 174 -0.73 12.92 -5.27
C TYR A 174 -0.43 14.33 -5.78
N CYS A 175 -1.47 15.10 -6.09
CA CYS A 175 -1.30 16.48 -6.54
C CYS A 175 -0.66 17.35 -5.46
N ALA A 176 -1.06 17.21 -4.19
CA ALA A 176 -0.46 17.93 -3.08
C ALA A 176 1.02 17.57 -2.86
N LEU A 177 1.36 16.28 -2.97
CA LEU A 177 2.68 15.73 -2.64
C LEU A 177 3.71 15.86 -3.77
N PHE A 178 3.26 15.73 -5.02
CA PHE A 178 4.12 15.69 -6.20
C PHE A 178 3.87 16.85 -7.18
N GLY A 179 2.85 17.69 -6.95
CA GLY A 179 2.49 18.80 -7.83
C GLY A 179 1.81 18.35 -9.11
N GLY A 180 1.76 19.25 -10.09
CA GLY A 180 1.06 19.05 -11.37
C GLY A 180 -0.39 19.52 -11.30
N GLU A 181 -1.13 19.23 -12.37
CA GLU A 181 -2.53 19.62 -12.51
C GLU A 181 -3.45 18.49 -12.00
N PRO A 182 -4.59 18.81 -11.37
CA PRO A 182 -5.56 17.81 -10.91
C PRO A 182 -5.94 16.76 -11.96
N ALA A 183 -6.10 17.19 -13.21
CA ALA A 183 -6.47 16.31 -14.33
C ALA A 183 -5.43 15.23 -14.64
N GLU A 184 -4.17 15.41 -14.24
CA GLU A 184 -3.12 14.40 -14.44
C GLU A 184 -3.22 13.23 -13.44
N TRP A 185 -3.92 13.44 -12.34
CA TRP A 185 -4.02 12.48 -11.23
C TRP A 185 -5.38 11.79 -11.16
N VAL A 186 -6.41 12.40 -11.74
CA VAL A 186 -7.76 11.86 -11.74
C VAL A 186 -7.93 10.81 -12.83
N GLY A 187 -8.47 9.65 -12.43
CA GLY A 187 -8.90 8.59 -13.33
C GLY A 187 -10.39 8.27 -13.21
N PRO A 188 -10.90 7.40 -14.10
CA PRO A 188 -12.32 7.07 -14.18
C PRO A 188 -12.81 6.31 -12.95
N GLY A 189 -11.91 5.73 -12.15
CA GLY A 189 -12.24 4.99 -10.95
C GLY A 189 -13.18 3.84 -11.27
N THR A 190 -14.39 3.92 -10.71
CA THR A 190 -15.46 2.94 -10.89
C THR A 190 -16.28 3.15 -12.17
N GLY A 191 -15.84 4.00 -13.11
CA GLY A 191 -16.41 4.10 -14.47
C GLY A 191 -17.02 5.45 -14.85
N LEU A 192 -16.45 6.58 -14.39
CA LEU A 192 -16.85 7.92 -14.84
C LEU A 192 -16.62 8.13 -16.35
N ASP A 193 -17.46 8.94 -16.97
CA ASP A 193 -17.29 9.47 -18.32
C ASP A 193 -16.39 10.72 -18.34
N GLU A 194 -16.22 11.33 -19.52
CA GLU A 194 -15.36 12.51 -19.68
C GLU A 194 -15.83 13.72 -18.87
N GLU A 195 -17.14 13.92 -18.76
CA GLU A 195 -17.71 15.01 -17.95
C GLU A 195 -17.47 14.78 -16.46
N GLY A 196 -17.70 13.55 -15.98
CA GLY A 196 -17.43 13.14 -14.61
C GLY A 196 -15.94 13.26 -14.25
N LEU A 197 -15.04 12.92 -15.19
CA LEU A 197 -13.60 13.11 -15.01
C LEU A 197 -13.22 14.58 -14.84
N ARG A 198 -13.73 15.46 -15.71
CA ARG A 198 -13.49 16.91 -15.63
C ARG A 198 -14.01 17.47 -14.31
N HIS A 199 -15.25 17.13 -13.94
CA HIS A 199 -15.85 17.55 -12.67
C HIS A 199 -15.04 17.07 -11.46
N LYS A 200 -14.60 15.81 -11.46
CA LYS A 200 -13.74 15.26 -10.41
C LYS A 200 -12.39 16.00 -10.32
N ALA A 201 -11.78 16.37 -11.44
CA ALA A 201 -10.58 17.20 -11.47
C ALA A 201 -10.82 18.59 -10.90
N GLU A 202 -11.96 19.22 -11.19
CA GLU A 202 -12.36 20.51 -10.59
C GLU A 202 -12.54 20.40 -9.07
N VAL A 203 -13.16 19.32 -8.58
CA VAL A 203 -13.31 19.06 -7.13
C VAL A 203 -11.94 18.91 -6.45
N VAL A 204 -11.01 18.17 -7.06
CA VAL A 204 -9.63 18.07 -6.57
C VAL A 204 -8.94 19.44 -6.56
N GLY A 205 -9.10 20.24 -7.62
CA GLY A 205 -8.58 21.61 -7.68
C GLY A 205 -9.12 22.50 -6.55
N ARG A 206 -10.43 22.43 -6.27
CA ARG A 206 -11.04 23.14 -5.14
C ARG A 206 -10.44 22.71 -3.80
N ALA A 207 -10.28 21.40 -3.58
CA ALA A 207 -9.69 20.88 -2.35
C ALA A 207 -8.25 21.39 -2.11
N LEU A 208 -7.44 21.46 -3.16
CA LEU A 208 -6.08 22.01 -3.08
C LEU A 208 -6.07 23.49 -2.72
N GLU A 209 -6.97 24.30 -3.31
CA GLU A 209 -7.08 25.73 -2.98
C GLU A 209 -7.59 25.95 -1.56
N THR A 210 -8.60 25.18 -1.10
CA THR A 210 -9.15 25.23 0.26
C THR A 210 -8.09 24.98 1.34
N HIS A 211 -7.06 24.17 1.02
CA HIS A 211 -6.00 23.81 1.97
C HIS A 211 -4.64 24.43 1.66
N LYS A 212 -4.62 25.41 0.76
CA LYS A 212 -3.40 26.12 0.35
C LYS A 212 -2.63 26.67 1.54
N GLY A 213 -1.30 26.53 1.47
CA GLY A 213 -0.39 26.95 2.54
C GLY A 213 -0.12 25.89 3.60
N HIS A 214 -0.93 24.82 3.69
CA HIS A 214 -0.74 23.75 4.68
C HIS A 214 -0.18 22.45 4.10
N LEU A 215 -0.21 22.27 2.78
CA LEU A 215 0.08 20.98 2.12
C LEU A 215 1.57 20.64 1.97
N ARG A 216 2.48 21.47 2.48
CA ARG A 216 3.93 21.22 2.43
C ARG A 216 4.35 20.10 3.38
N ASP A 217 3.69 19.99 4.53
CA ASP A 217 3.91 18.88 5.46
C ASP A 217 3.06 17.68 5.01
N PRO A 218 3.65 16.50 4.76
CA PRO A 218 2.91 15.32 4.31
C PRO A 218 1.81 14.86 5.28
N LEU A 219 2.00 15.01 6.60
CA LEU A 219 0.98 14.64 7.58
C LEU A 219 -0.17 15.66 7.60
N GLU A 220 0.12 16.93 7.35
CA GLU A 220 -0.92 17.95 7.12
C GLU A 220 -1.69 17.69 5.82
N ALA A 221 -1.00 17.27 4.76
CA ALA A 221 -1.67 16.86 3.52
C ALA A 221 -2.58 15.66 3.77
N LEU A 222 -2.12 14.64 4.51
CA LEU A 222 -2.92 13.47 4.88
C LEU A 222 -4.17 13.84 5.69
N ARG A 223 -4.06 14.65 6.75
CA ARG A 223 -5.26 14.98 7.55
C ARG A 223 -6.27 15.84 6.80
N ARG A 224 -5.81 16.66 5.85
CA ARG A 224 -6.66 17.62 5.13
C ARG A 224 -7.31 17.00 3.91
N LEU A 225 -6.53 16.29 3.11
CA LEU A 225 -6.95 15.75 1.81
C LEU A 225 -7.15 14.24 1.81
N GLY A 226 -6.77 13.54 2.87
CA GLY A 226 -6.79 12.09 2.95
C GLY A 226 -8.13 11.50 3.38
N GLY A 227 -8.09 10.21 3.74
CA GLY A 227 -9.20 9.46 4.30
C GLY A 227 -8.71 8.59 5.45
N ARG A 228 -9.66 8.00 6.20
CA ARG A 228 -9.30 7.17 7.36
C ARG A 228 -8.56 5.92 6.93
N GLU A 229 -8.97 5.30 5.83
CA GLU A 229 -8.33 4.13 5.23
C GLU A 229 -6.90 4.41 4.77
N ILE A 230 -6.65 5.56 4.14
CA ILE A 230 -5.28 5.97 3.78
C ILE A 230 -4.44 6.24 5.02
N ALA A 231 -4.99 6.91 6.04
CA ALA A 231 -4.27 7.14 7.30
C ALA A 231 -3.93 5.84 8.02
N ALA A 232 -4.88 4.90 8.10
CA ALA A 232 -4.67 3.60 8.70
C ALA A 232 -3.62 2.78 7.92
N MET A 233 -3.67 2.78 6.58
CA MET A 233 -2.63 2.14 5.76
C MET A 233 -1.24 2.77 5.98
N ALA A 234 -1.14 4.09 6.11
CA ALA A 234 0.14 4.76 6.42
C ALA A 234 0.67 4.30 7.80
N GLY A 235 -0.19 4.24 8.82
CA GLY A 235 0.15 3.67 10.12
C GLY A 235 0.61 2.21 10.04
N ALA A 236 -0.11 1.38 9.27
CA ALA A 236 0.24 -0.02 9.04
C ALA A 236 1.63 -0.17 8.42
N ILE A 237 1.99 0.67 7.43
CA ILE A 237 3.33 0.67 6.81
C ILE A 237 4.40 1.01 7.85
N VAL A 238 4.16 2.02 8.70
CA VAL A 238 5.09 2.45 9.75
C VAL A 238 5.32 1.34 10.79
N ALA A 239 4.25 0.71 11.26
CA ALA A 239 4.34 -0.39 12.22
C ALA A 239 5.03 -1.62 11.62
N ALA A 240 4.68 -1.98 10.38
CA ALA A 240 5.32 -3.08 9.68
C ALA A 240 6.83 -2.84 9.52
N ARG A 241 7.25 -1.61 9.22
CA ARG A 241 8.66 -1.26 9.18
C ARG A 241 9.35 -1.48 10.51
N THR A 242 8.75 -0.97 11.58
CA THR A 242 9.29 -1.09 12.95
C THR A 242 9.47 -2.55 13.35
N GLN A 243 8.53 -3.42 12.95
CA GLN A 243 8.57 -4.86 13.23
C GLN A 243 9.28 -5.69 12.13
N ARG A 244 9.89 -5.03 11.15
CA ARG A 244 10.58 -5.64 9.99
C ARG A 244 9.71 -6.65 9.23
N VAL A 245 8.44 -6.32 9.05
CA VAL A 245 7.49 -7.08 8.23
C VAL A 245 7.48 -6.45 6.83
N PRO A 246 7.83 -7.20 5.77
CA PRO A 246 7.68 -6.74 4.40
C PRO A 246 6.22 -6.41 4.08
N VAL A 247 6.01 -5.35 3.30
CA VAL A 247 4.67 -4.88 2.91
C VAL A 247 4.52 -4.91 1.39
N ILE A 248 3.40 -5.41 0.89
CA ILE A 248 2.99 -5.31 -0.50
C ILE A 248 1.87 -4.26 -0.60
N ILE A 249 2.13 -3.22 -1.37
CA ILE A 249 1.19 -2.12 -1.66
C ILE A 249 0.40 -2.49 -2.92
N ASP A 250 -0.93 -2.41 -2.85
CA ASP A 250 -1.83 -2.79 -3.94
C ASP A 250 -1.81 -1.82 -5.14
N GLY A 251 -2.85 -1.00 -5.27
CA GLY A 251 -3.09 -0.14 -6.43
C GLY A 251 -2.98 1.35 -6.10
N PHE A 252 -3.74 2.15 -6.84
CA PHE A 252 -3.67 3.61 -6.83
C PHE A 252 -3.90 4.23 -5.45
N VAL A 253 -4.89 3.77 -4.68
CA VAL A 253 -5.23 4.38 -3.39
C VAL A 253 -4.26 3.94 -2.29
N ALA A 254 -3.91 2.65 -2.23
CA ALA A 254 -2.90 2.15 -1.28
C ALA A 254 -1.54 2.84 -1.49
N THR A 255 -1.18 3.12 -2.73
CA THR A 255 0.04 3.87 -3.07
C THR A 255 -0.01 5.33 -2.59
N ALA A 256 -1.18 5.93 -2.42
CA ALA A 256 -1.30 7.29 -1.89
C ALA A 256 -0.90 7.33 -0.40
N ALA A 257 -1.22 6.29 0.37
CA ALA A 257 -0.76 6.15 1.76
C ALA A 257 0.78 6.02 1.82
N ALA A 258 1.36 5.23 0.92
CA ALA A 258 2.81 5.09 0.81
C ALA A 258 3.48 6.41 0.39
N ALA A 259 2.86 7.19 -0.51
CA ALA A 259 3.38 8.46 -0.98
C ALA A 259 3.50 9.51 0.13
N VAL A 260 2.56 9.53 1.09
CA VAL A 260 2.66 10.40 2.27
C VAL A 260 3.96 10.12 3.03
N LEU A 261 4.25 8.84 3.32
CA LEU A 261 5.46 8.43 4.03
C LEU A 261 6.72 8.70 3.21
N TYR A 262 6.70 8.41 1.91
CA TYR A 262 7.81 8.70 1.00
C TYR A 262 8.21 10.18 1.03
N LYS A 263 7.23 11.07 1.11
CA LYS A 263 7.49 12.52 1.21
C LYS A 263 8.01 12.96 2.58
N MET A 264 7.81 12.15 3.61
CA MET A 264 8.46 12.36 4.91
C MET A 264 9.92 11.91 4.86
N ASP A 265 10.15 10.69 4.36
CA ASP A 265 11.49 10.11 4.14
C ASP A 265 11.42 9.07 3.01
N PRO A 266 12.17 9.22 1.90
CA PRO A 266 12.16 8.23 0.81
C PRO A 266 12.49 6.79 1.22
N SER A 267 13.30 6.61 2.27
CA SER A 267 13.70 5.30 2.79
C SER A 267 12.61 4.61 3.63
N SER A 268 11.53 5.33 3.96
CA SER A 268 10.39 4.80 4.72
C SER A 268 9.70 3.63 4.01
N LEU A 269 9.95 3.47 2.72
CA LEU A 269 9.36 2.44 1.87
C LEU A 269 10.34 1.33 1.45
N ASP A 270 11.54 1.23 2.04
CA ASP A 270 12.50 0.17 1.62
C ASP A 270 12.00 -1.26 1.91
N HIS A 271 11.00 -1.41 2.79
CA HIS A 271 10.33 -2.68 3.09
C HIS A 271 9.03 -2.85 2.32
N CYS A 272 8.72 -1.94 1.40
CA CYS A 272 7.53 -1.99 0.56
C CYS A 272 7.86 -2.50 -0.84
N LEU A 273 7.03 -3.42 -1.34
CA LEU A 273 6.96 -3.86 -2.72
C LEU A 273 5.65 -3.33 -3.34
N PHE A 274 5.69 -2.84 -4.57
CA PHE A 274 4.51 -2.38 -5.28
C PHE A 274 3.96 -3.51 -6.16
N ALA A 275 2.70 -3.88 -5.93
CA ALA A 275 2.13 -5.08 -6.51
C ALA A 275 1.90 -4.96 -8.01
N HIS A 276 1.13 -3.96 -8.43
CA HIS A 276 0.75 -3.81 -9.82
C HIS A 276 0.68 -2.35 -10.25
N VAL A 277 0.88 -2.10 -11.55
CA VAL A 277 0.40 -0.85 -12.15
C VAL A 277 -1.11 -0.95 -12.32
N SER A 278 -1.82 0.03 -11.79
CA SER A 278 -3.27 0.12 -11.91
C SER A 278 -3.62 0.75 -13.25
N ALA A 279 -4.78 0.42 -13.79
CA ALA A 279 -5.34 1.12 -14.95
C ALA A 279 -5.80 2.55 -14.64
N GLU A 280 -5.74 3.01 -13.38
CA GLU A 280 -5.87 4.44 -13.06
C GLU A 280 -4.68 5.23 -13.66
N PRO A 281 -4.91 6.23 -14.53
CA PRO A 281 -3.85 6.91 -15.28
C PRO A 281 -2.75 7.51 -14.41
N GLY A 282 -3.12 8.08 -13.26
CA GLY A 282 -2.18 8.70 -12.32
C GLY A 282 -1.25 7.71 -11.61
N HIS A 283 -1.55 6.39 -11.62
CA HIS A 283 -0.76 5.44 -10.83
C HIS A 283 0.67 5.27 -11.35
N MET A 284 0.83 5.19 -12.67
CA MET A 284 2.17 5.07 -13.28
C MET A 284 3.03 6.30 -12.98
N LYS A 285 2.43 7.50 -13.02
CA LYS A 285 3.10 8.76 -12.67
C LYS A 285 3.53 8.77 -11.20
N ALA A 286 2.67 8.31 -10.29
CA ALA A 286 2.99 8.22 -8.87
C ALA A 286 4.15 7.24 -8.60
N LEU A 287 4.14 6.07 -9.23
CA LEU A 287 5.23 5.09 -9.13
C LEU A 287 6.56 5.66 -9.64
N ALA A 288 6.54 6.34 -10.79
CA ALA A 288 7.71 7.01 -11.34
C ALA A 288 8.24 8.12 -10.42
N ALA A 289 7.36 8.92 -9.81
CA ALA A 289 7.75 9.99 -8.89
C ALA A 289 8.45 9.48 -7.61
N MET A 290 8.23 8.22 -7.24
CA MET A 290 8.85 7.57 -6.08
C MET A 290 9.98 6.60 -6.45
N ASP A 291 10.33 6.50 -7.73
CA ASP A 291 11.28 5.52 -8.27
C ASP A 291 10.92 4.07 -7.89
N LYS A 292 9.64 3.71 -8.07
CA LYS A 292 9.11 2.39 -7.72
C LYS A 292 8.67 1.63 -8.97
N VAL A 293 9.06 0.35 -9.01
CA VAL A 293 8.76 -0.55 -10.13
C VAL A 293 7.73 -1.58 -9.67
N PRO A 294 6.53 -1.63 -10.28
CA PRO A 294 5.52 -2.60 -9.91
C PRO A 294 5.92 -4.03 -10.34
N LEU A 295 5.34 -5.05 -9.70
CA LEU A 295 5.56 -6.45 -10.09
C LEU A 295 4.70 -6.86 -11.29
N LEU A 296 3.48 -6.35 -11.38
CA LEU A 296 2.45 -6.82 -12.32
C LEU A 296 1.89 -5.68 -13.19
N ALA A 297 1.54 -6.00 -14.44
CA ALA A 297 0.86 -5.11 -15.37
C ALA A 297 -0.36 -5.83 -15.98
N LEU A 298 -1.43 -5.93 -15.18
CA LEU A 298 -2.63 -6.71 -15.51
C LEU A 298 -3.83 -5.86 -15.93
N GLY A 299 -3.69 -4.53 -15.99
CA GLY A 299 -4.81 -3.62 -16.26
C GLY A 299 -5.87 -3.58 -15.16
N MET A 300 -5.53 -4.00 -13.94
CA MET A 300 -6.44 -4.03 -12.80
C MET A 300 -6.69 -2.63 -12.22
N ARG A 301 -7.90 -2.39 -11.72
CA ARG A 301 -8.30 -1.14 -11.03
C ARG A 301 -9.44 -1.35 -10.02
N LEU A 302 -9.54 -2.56 -9.47
CA LEU A 302 -10.56 -2.89 -8.48
C LEU A 302 -10.21 -2.31 -7.10
N GLY A 303 -8.93 -2.41 -6.69
CA GLY A 303 -8.53 -2.12 -5.32
C GLY A 303 -8.70 -3.35 -4.42
N GLU A 304 -9.15 -3.13 -3.18
CA GLU A 304 -9.45 -4.19 -2.20
C GLU A 304 -8.25 -5.05 -1.80
N GLY A 305 -7.02 -4.69 -2.22
CA GLY A 305 -5.82 -5.51 -1.96
C GLY A 305 -5.64 -6.66 -2.97
N THR A 306 -6.40 -6.68 -4.06
CA THR A 306 -6.41 -7.80 -5.02
C THR A 306 -5.11 -7.97 -5.78
N GLY A 307 -4.49 -6.88 -6.22
CA GLY A 307 -3.15 -6.90 -6.83
C GLY A 307 -2.09 -7.30 -5.80
N ALA A 308 -2.16 -6.77 -4.59
CA ALA A 308 -1.25 -7.13 -3.49
C ALA A 308 -1.30 -8.63 -3.15
N ALA A 309 -2.50 -9.21 -3.09
CA ALA A 309 -2.70 -10.63 -2.85
C ALA A 309 -2.14 -11.51 -3.99
N LEU A 310 -2.31 -11.11 -5.26
CA LEU A 310 -1.69 -11.79 -6.40
C LEU A 310 -0.17 -11.74 -6.34
N ALA A 311 0.39 -10.56 -6.04
CA ALA A 311 1.83 -10.38 -5.87
C ALA A 311 2.36 -11.22 -4.69
N ALA A 312 1.61 -11.35 -3.59
CA ALA A 312 1.97 -12.21 -2.47
C ALA A 312 2.14 -13.68 -2.89
N GLY A 313 1.30 -14.18 -3.79
CA GLY A 313 1.47 -15.53 -4.37
C GLY A 313 2.82 -15.70 -5.08
N ILE A 314 3.25 -14.70 -5.84
CA ILE A 314 4.54 -14.70 -6.53
C ILE A 314 5.70 -14.60 -5.53
N VAL A 315 5.57 -13.78 -4.49
CA VAL A 315 6.57 -13.67 -3.43
C VAL A 315 6.69 -15.00 -2.65
N LYS A 316 5.57 -15.66 -2.33
CA LYS A 316 5.58 -17.00 -1.73
C LYS A 316 6.32 -18.00 -2.62
N ALA A 317 6.04 -17.99 -3.93
CA ALA A 317 6.74 -18.84 -4.88
C ALA A 317 8.25 -18.55 -4.92
N ALA A 318 8.65 -17.27 -4.94
CA ALA A 318 10.05 -16.86 -4.88
C ALA A 318 10.77 -17.40 -3.62
N CYS A 319 10.16 -17.23 -2.45
CA CYS A 319 10.66 -17.78 -1.20
C CYS A 319 10.78 -19.31 -1.23
N GLN A 320 9.77 -20.01 -1.76
CA GLN A 320 9.80 -21.47 -1.87
C GLN A 320 10.83 -21.98 -2.89
N CYS A 321 11.07 -21.26 -3.99
CA CYS A 321 12.17 -21.58 -4.88
C CYS A 321 13.51 -21.46 -4.13
N HIS A 322 13.70 -20.39 -3.36
CA HIS A 322 14.93 -20.20 -2.59
C HIS A 322 15.14 -21.28 -1.53
N THR A 323 14.10 -21.58 -0.73
CA THR A 323 14.23 -22.51 0.40
C THR A 323 14.16 -23.98 -0.02
N GLY A 324 13.33 -24.31 -1.02
CA GLY A 324 13.00 -25.68 -1.41
C GLY A 324 13.79 -26.26 -2.58
N MET A 325 14.44 -25.44 -3.41
CA MET A 325 15.30 -25.99 -4.47
C MET A 325 16.55 -26.66 -3.88
N ALA A 326 16.92 -27.80 -4.46
CA ALA A 326 18.16 -28.50 -4.16
C ALA A 326 19.37 -27.68 -4.65
N THR A 327 20.49 -27.80 -3.94
CA THR A 327 21.79 -27.36 -4.44
C THR A 327 22.34 -28.32 -5.48
N PHE A 328 23.30 -27.87 -6.31
CA PHE A 328 23.98 -28.75 -7.28
C PHE A 328 24.56 -30.01 -6.62
N GLU A 329 25.10 -29.86 -5.40
CA GLU A 329 25.62 -30.97 -4.59
C GLU A 329 24.52 -31.96 -4.21
N GLN A 330 23.39 -31.46 -3.67
CA GLN A 330 22.26 -32.30 -3.26
C GLN A 330 21.61 -33.05 -4.44
N ALA A 331 21.58 -32.41 -5.62
CA ALA A 331 20.99 -32.96 -6.83
C ALA A 331 21.96 -33.86 -7.63
N ALA A 332 23.23 -33.97 -7.19
CA ALA A 332 24.30 -34.66 -7.92
C ALA A 332 24.44 -34.20 -9.39
N VAL A 333 24.17 -32.92 -9.66
CA VAL A 333 24.28 -32.34 -11.01
C VAL A 333 25.71 -31.88 -11.22
N SER A 334 26.34 -32.38 -12.30
CA SER A 334 27.69 -32.00 -12.68
C SER A 334 27.83 -30.48 -12.82
N THR A 335 28.79 -29.90 -12.11
CA THR A 335 29.19 -28.50 -12.28
C THR A 335 30.07 -28.38 -13.52
N LYS A 336 30.19 -27.16 -14.08
CA LYS A 336 31.18 -26.91 -15.14
C LYS A 336 32.56 -27.36 -14.64
N ALA A 337 33.23 -28.23 -15.40
CA ALA A 337 34.66 -28.44 -15.23
C ALA A 337 35.36 -27.08 -15.41
N GLY A 338 36.22 -26.73 -14.45
CA GLY A 338 37.04 -25.51 -14.51
C GLY A 338 37.98 -25.50 -15.70
#